data_AF-A0A973MVS2-F1
#
_entry.id   AF-A0A973MVS2-F1
#
_cell.length_a   1.000
_cell.length_b   1.000
_cell.length_c   1.000
_cell.angle_alpha   90.00
_cell.angle_beta   90.00
_cell.angle_gamma   90.00
#
_symmetry.space_group_name_H-M   'P 1'
#
loop_
_entity.id
_entity.type
_entity.pdbx_description
1 polymer ?
#
loop_
_entity_poly.entity_id
_entity_poly.type
_entity_poly.pdbx_seq_one_letter_code
_entity_poly.pdbx_strand_id
1 'polypeptide(L)'
;MSTFEWIITLLLGAVALSALARRIKVPYPIFLAIGGALIAFVPSSPTWTLEPDLALALFVAPVLLDAAFDTSLRDLRNNWVPVSTLVVAAVGLTTAGVAFVAHLLMPDMPWAAAVALGAIVAPPDAAAAVAILSQVKLPYRMVKVLEGESLLNDASALLIYRIAVGAVATEHLTWSQVAPTMALALVGSLIAGLLAGRIIPLFMERVTEAPSAIIVQFATTFMLWIGAEHLGLSGILTIVVYAMTIARTAGLRMPARLRVPSYAVWDTTVFVLNVLAFMLIGMQMRPIWTRLDTNVRWEYCVAAAWILLTVVLVRLLWVTFYRTTLRVLVAQGIYHPNDPQAVASPKGGLIISWCGMRGLVTLATAFALPENFPHRDFIVFIAFAVVLGSLVIQGLTLRPLILAFGLKDDDPVGTEVARARAVAYRAALDAIESDPSEEAEILRLEYRAILMQAETDPNGGIANGELPADPLRRRAIEAARKSIFDLRATEVIGDDAFHRIEEELDRAELSAGG
;
A
#
# COMPACT_ATOMS: atom_id res chain seq x y z
N MET A 1 31.84 -10.34 9.89
CA MET A 1 31.69 -9.27 10.90
C MET A 1 31.37 -7.93 10.25
N SER A 2 32.17 -7.42 9.31
CA SER A 2 31.93 -6.13 8.63
C SER A 2 30.52 -5.97 8.00
N THR A 3 30.01 -6.98 7.27
CA THR A 3 28.65 -6.90 6.69
C THR A 3 27.57 -6.74 7.75
N PHE A 4 27.71 -7.44 8.88
CA PHE A 4 26.77 -7.38 10.00
C PHE A 4 26.84 -6.03 10.72
N GLU A 5 28.05 -5.50 10.94
CA GLU A 5 28.27 -4.14 11.47
C GLU A 5 27.63 -3.08 10.57
N TRP A 6 27.74 -3.22 9.25
CA TRP A 6 27.06 -2.35 8.29
C TRP A 6 25.55 -2.44 8.38
N ILE A 7 24.96 -3.64 8.46
CA ILE A 7 23.52 -3.80 8.62
C ILE A 7 23.04 -3.09 9.90
N ILE A 8 23.73 -3.27 11.02
CA ILE A 8 23.39 -2.57 12.28
C ILE A 8 23.54 -1.06 12.12
N THR A 9 24.64 -0.59 11.53
CA THR A 9 24.90 0.84 11.31
C THR A 9 23.83 1.47 10.43
N LEU A 10 23.42 0.78 9.38
CA LEU A 10 22.35 1.24 8.51
C LEU A 10 21.01 1.27 9.24
N LEU A 11 20.65 0.23 9.99
CA LEU A 11 19.41 0.22 10.77
C LEU A 11 19.37 1.37 11.79
N LEU A 12 20.44 1.55 12.57
CA LEU A 12 20.55 2.65 13.54
C LEU A 12 20.54 4.02 12.84
N GLY A 13 21.28 4.16 11.74
CA GLY A 13 21.30 5.37 10.92
C GLY A 13 19.92 5.69 10.34
N ALA A 14 19.18 4.67 9.91
CA ALA A 14 17.86 4.81 9.33
C ALA A 14 16.82 5.24 10.38
N VAL A 15 16.90 4.67 11.59
CA VAL A 15 16.10 5.12 12.75
C VAL A 15 16.43 6.57 13.11
N ALA A 16 17.71 6.94 13.14
CA ALA A 16 18.13 8.31 13.44
C ALA A 16 17.65 9.32 12.37
N LEU A 17 17.78 8.98 11.08
CA LEU A 17 17.28 9.79 9.96
C LEU A 17 15.75 9.90 9.98
N SER A 18 15.05 8.81 10.28
CA SER A 18 13.59 8.80 10.42
C SER A 18 13.12 9.68 11.59
N ALA A 19 13.83 9.63 12.73
CA ALA A 19 13.56 10.50 13.87
C ALA A 19 13.83 11.98 13.54
N LEU A 20 14.91 12.26 12.81
CA LEU A 20 15.22 13.61 12.33
C LEU A 20 14.14 14.13 11.38
N ALA A 21 13.72 13.32 10.41
CA ALA A 21 12.66 13.64 9.46
C ALA A 21 11.34 13.99 10.17
N ARG A 22 10.96 13.22 11.20
CA ARG A 22 9.80 13.54 12.05
C ARG A 22 9.95 14.88 12.76
N ARG A 23 11.14 15.19 13.30
CA ARG A 23 11.38 16.48 14.01
C ARG A 23 11.24 17.69 13.09
N ILE A 24 11.76 17.61 11.87
CA ILE A 24 11.67 18.69 10.88
C ILE A 24 10.37 18.64 10.06
N LYS A 25 9.48 17.68 10.33
CA LYS A 25 8.18 17.49 9.67
C LYS A 25 8.30 17.31 8.16
N VAL A 26 9.28 16.51 7.74
CA VAL A 26 9.50 16.11 6.34
C VAL A 26 9.30 14.59 6.24
N PRO A 27 8.83 14.05 5.10
CA PRO A 27 8.68 12.62 4.92
C PRO A 27 10.00 11.86 5.10
N TYR A 28 9.96 10.81 5.92
CA TYR A 28 11.13 9.98 6.19
C TYR A 28 11.67 9.25 4.94
N PRO A 29 10.87 8.80 3.95
CA PRO A 29 11.40 8.11 2.77
C PRO A 29 12.46 8.94 2.02
N ILE A 30 12.24 10.27 1.94
CA ILE A 30 13.14 11.22 1.26
C ILE A 30 14.49 11.27 1.97
N PHE A 31 14.48 11.42 3.31
CA PHE A 31 15.70 11.48 4.12
C PHE A 31 16.49 10.18 4.07
N LEU A 32 15.80 9.04 4.00
CA LEU A 32 16.44 7.74 3.89
C LEU A 32 17.09 7.54 2.51
N ALA A 33 16.40 7.91 1.43
CA ALA A 33 16.97 7.84 0.09
C ALA A 33 18.17 8.77 -0.07
N ILE A 34 18.09 10.03 0.38
CA ILE A 34 19.21 10.97 0.36
C ILE A 34 20.35 10.48 1.28
N GLY A 35 20.02 10.00 2.49
CA GLY A 35 21.00 9.47 3.44
C GLY A 35 21.75 8.27 2.89
N GLY A 36 21.03 7.31 2.30
CA GLY A 36 21.62 6.15 1.61
C GLY A 36 22.50 6.57 0.43
N ALA A 37 22.05 7.56 -0.35
CA ALA A 37 22.81 8.13 -1.44
C ALA A 37 24.12 8.79 -0.97
N LEU A 38 24.10 9.53 0.14
CA LEU A 38 25.32 10.10 0.73
C LEU A 38 26.26 9.00 1.27
N ILE A 39 25.71 7.99 1.94
CA ILE A 39 26.48 6.84 2.46
C ILE A 39 27.17 6.07 1.34
N ALA A 40 26.53 5.93 0.17
CA ALA A 40 27.13 5.23 -0.96
C ALA A 40 28.45 5.84 -1.43
N PHE A 41 28.68 7.14 -1.25
CA PHE A 41 29.92 7.80 -1.65
C PHE A 41 31.03 7.73 -0.59
N VAL A 42 30.76 7.12 0.57
CA VAL A 42 31.78 6.86 1.59
C VAL A 42 32.74 5.78 1.06
N PRO A 43 34.08 5.97 1.12
CA PRO A 43 35.06 5.05 0.52
C PRO A 43 34.95 3.59 0.96
N SER A 44 34.46 3.34 2.19
CA SER A 44 34.30 2.01 2.80
C SER A 44 32.89 1.43 2.70
N SER A 45 31.97 2.08 1.98
CA SER A 45 30.58 1.62 1.87
C SER A 45 30.50 0.26 1.18
N PRO A 46 29.69 -0.69 1.67
CA PRO A 46 29.51 -1.98 1.01
C PRO A 46 28.71 -1.79 -0.27
N THR A 47 29.10 -2.50 -1.33
CA THR A 47 28.33 -2.61 -2.58
C THR A 47 27.41 -3.81 -2.47
N TRP A 48 26.18 -3.60 -2.01
CA TRP A 48 25.17 -4.66 -1.97
C TRP A 48 24.41 -4.70 -3.29
N THR A 49 24.63 -5.77 -4.03
CA THR A 49 23.78 -6.16 -5.15
C THR A 49 22.62 -6.97 -4.60
N LEU A 50 21.43 -6.37 -4.55
CA LEU A 50 20.21 -7.11 -4.24
C LEU A 50 19.78 -7.85 -5.49
N GLU A 51 19.59 -9.15 -5.36
CA GLU A 51 18.93 -9.93 -6.40
C GLU A 51 17.50 -9.41 -6.58
N PRO A 52 17.07 -9.09 -7.82
CA PRO A 52 15.79 -8.43 -8.06
C PRO A 52 14.59 -9.22 -7.52
N ASP A 53 14.57 -10.53 -7.75
CA ASP A 53 13.49 -11.41 -7.30
C ASP A 53 13.43 -11.46 -5.77
N LEU A 54 14.59 -11.50 -5.12
CA LEU A 54 14.67 -11.39 -3.66
C LEU A 54 14.18 -10.03 -3.17
N ALA A 55 14.53 -8.93 -3.84
CA ALA A 55 14.08 -7.60 -3.45
C ALA A 55 12.56 -7.44 -3.55
N LEU A 56 11.95 -7.95 -4.64
CA LEU A 56 10.51 -7.94 -4.81
C LEU A 56 9.83 -8.82 -3.73
N ALA A 57 10.29 -10.06 -3.55
CA ALA A 57 9.73 -10.95 -2.54
C ALA A 57 9.90 -10.41 -1.11
N LEU A 58 11.08 -9.86 -0.76
CA LEU A 58 11.40 -9.45 0.60
C LEU A 58 10.71 -8.14 1.00
N PHE A 59 10.69 -7.14 0.12
CA PHE A 59 10.20 -5.80 0.46
C PHE A 59 8.79 -5.55 -0.03
N VAL A 60 8.40 -6.09 -1.19
CA VAL A 60 7.10 -5.77 -1.80
C VAL A 60 6.02 -6.71 -1.26
N ALA A 61 6.30 -8.02 -1.12
CA ALA A 61 5.30 -8.98 -0.65
C ALA A 61 4.70 -8.64 0.73
N PRO A 62 5.50 -8.32 1.78
CA PRO A 62 4.94 -8.00 3.09
C PRO A 62 4.19 -6.66 3.10
N VAL A 63 4.71 -5.65 2.41
CA VAL A 63 4.10 -4.31 2.32
C VAL A 63 2.76 -4.38 1.57
N LEU A 64 2.69 -5.17 0.48
CA LEU A 64 1.44 -5.37 -0.25
C LEU A 64 0.44 -6.20 0.55
N LEU A 65 0.89 -7.22 1.29
CA LEU A 65 0.00 -8.00 2.14
C LEU A 65 -0.65 -7.10 3.19
N ASP A 66 0.16 -6.29 3.88
CA ASP A 66 -0.26 -5.32 4.89
C ASP A 66 -1.27 -4.31 4.30
N ALA A 67 -0.89 -3.61 3.22
CA ALA A 67 -1.75 -2.63 2.58
C ALA A 67 -3.07 -3.24 2.04
N ALA A 68 -3.01 -4.44 1.46
CA ALA A 68 -4.20 -5.13 0.93
C ALA A 68 -5.10 -5.69 2.04
N PHE A 69 -4.54 -6.03 3.21
CA PHE A 69 -5.29 -6.50 4.37
C PHE A 69 -6.16 -5.37 4.94
N ASP A 70 -5.62 -4.15 4.98
CA ASP A 70 -6.33 -2.95 5.48
C ASP A 70 -7.27 -2.31 4.44
N THR A 71 -7.29 -2.82 3.21
CA THR A 71 -8.08 -2.23 2.13
C THR A 71 -9.56 -2.58 2.23
N SER A 72 -10.42 -1.55 2.18
CA SER A 72 -11.87 -1.74 2.13
C SER A 72 -12.37 -2.13 0.74
N LEU A 73 -13.04 -3.30 0.62
CA LEU A 73 -13.72 -3.71 -0.63
C LEU A 73 -14.91 -2.81 -0.94
N ARG A 74 -15.62 -2.33 0.09
CA ARG A 74 -16.74 -1.39 -0.05
C ARG A 74 -16.24 -0.10 -0.67
N ASP A 75 -15.16 0.48 -0.13
CA ASP A 75 -14.61 1.73 -0.65
C ASP A 75 -13.96 1.56 -2.02
N LEU A 76 -13.27 0.44 -2.26
CA LEU A 76 -12.72 0.12 -3.57
C LEU A 76 -13.83 0.00 -4.62
N ARG A 77 -14.95 -0.65 -4.29
CA ARG A 77 -16.12 -0.76 -5.19
C ARG A 77 -16.77 0.61 -5.43
N ASN A 78 -16.96 1.40 -4.39
CA ASN A 78 -17.51 2.76 -4.50
C ASN A 78 -16.61 3.68 -5.35
N ASN A 79 -15.31 3.40 -5.39
CA ASN A 79 -14.31 4.15 -6.15
C ASN A 79 -13.73 3.37 -7.35
N TRP A 80 -14.42 2.34 -7.84
CA TRP A 80 -13.85 1.45 -8.86
C TRP A 80 -13.58 2.18 -10.17
N VAL A 81 -14.43 3.12 -10.58
CA VAL A 81 -14.22 3.91 -11.80
C VAL A 81 -12.94 4.75 -11.71
N PRO A 82 -12.74 5.65 -10.72
CA PRO A 82 -11.51 6.42 -10.64
C PRO A 82 -10.27 5.52 -10.46
N VAL A 83 -10.34 4.47 -9.63
CA VAL A 83 -9.21 3.56 -9.42
C VAL A 83 -8.83 2.82 -10.70
N SER A 84 -9.79 2.19 -11.39
CA SER A 84 -9.52 1.46 -12.64
C SER A 84 -8.94 2.35 -13.75
N THR A 85 -9.40 3.61 -13.84
CA THR A 85 -8.82 4.56 -14.80
C THR A 85 -7.37 4.93 -14.49
N LEU A 86 -6.99 4.98 -13.22
CA LEU A 86 -5.59 5.20 -12.83
C LEU A 86 -4.74 3.95 -13.10
N VAL A 87 -5.23 2.78 -12.69
CA VAL A 87 -4.53 1.50 -12.82
C VAL A 87 -4.31 1.10 -14.28
N VAL A 88 -5.28 1.31 -15.17
CA VAL A 88 -5.16 0.85 -16.57
C VAL A 88 -4.75 1.99 -17.49
N ALA A 89 -5.55 3.06 -17.54
CA ALA A 89 -5.34 4.10 -18.54
C ALA A 89 -4.17 5.02 -18.18
N ALA A 90 -4.01 5.43 -16.92
CA ALA A 90 -2.86 6.26 -16.55
C ALA A 90 -1.53 5.51 -16.69
N VAL A 91 -1.47 4.22 -16.30
CA VAL A 91 -0.27 3.38 -16.48
C VAL A 91 0.04 3.20 -17.97
N GLY A 92 -0.96 2.87 -18.80
CA GLY A 92 -0.79 2.70 -20.24
C GLY A 92 -0.34 3.98 -20.94
N LEU A 93 -0.98 5.11 -20.63
CA LEU A 93 -0.61 6.42 -21.18
C LEU A 93 0.79 6.87 -20.72
N THR A 94 1.14 6.63 -19.46
CA THR A 94 2.49 6.96 -18.95
C THR A 94 3.53 6.09 -19.64
N THR A 95 3.25 4.80 -19.81
CA THR A 95 4.14 3.88 -20.52
C THR A 95 4.34 4.32 -21.96
N ALA A 96 3.28 4.65 -22.69
CA ALA A 96 3.36 5.10 -24.08
C ALA A 96 4.09 6.46 -24.19
N GLY A 97 3.77 7.41 -23.31
CA GLY A 97 4.41 8.73 -23.29
C GLY A 97 5.91 8.63 -23.01
N VAL A 98 6.31 7.84 -22.01
CA VAL A 98 7.72 7.60 -21.70
C VAL A 98 8.42 6.84 -22.82
N ALA A 99 7.80 5.80 -23.38
CA ALA A 99 8.38 5.06 -24.50
C ALA A 99 8.65 5.96 -25.72
N PHE A 100 7.68 6.83 -26.05
CA PHE A 100 7.83 7.81 -27.11
C PHE A 100 8.98 8.79 -26.85
N VAL A 101 9.04 9.38 -25.65
CA VAL A 101 10.11 10.33 -25.30
C VAL A 101 11.47 9.63 -25.23
N ALA A 102 11.54 8.41 -24.71
CA ALA A 102 12.78 7.63 -24.67
C ALA A 102 13.30 7.31 -26.07
N HIS A 103 12.42 6.92 -27.00
CA HIS A 103 12.79 6.65 -28.39
C HIS A 103 13.21 7.93 -29.14
N LEU A 104 12.63 9.09 -28.81
CA LEU A 104 13.10 10.37 -29.35
C LEU A 104 14.50 10.74 -28.84
N LEU A 105 14.79 10.47 -27.58
CA LEU A 105 16.09 10.76 -26.96
C LEU A 105 17.16 9.74 -27.37
N MET A 106 16.77 8.49 -27.64
CA MET A 106 17.62 7.41 -28.12
C MET A 106 16.96 6.71 -29.32
N PRO A 107 17.16 7.23 -30.55
CA PRO A 107 16.54 6.67 -31.76
C PRO A 107 16.92 5.21 -32.04
N ASP A 108 18.10 4.79 -31.59
CA ASP A 108 18.59 3.41 -31.77
C ASP A 108 17.94 2.41 -30.80
N MET A 109 17.21 2.89 -29.78
CA MET A 109 16.56 2.05 -28.78
C MET A 109 15.34 1.33 -29.38
N PRO A 110 15.25 -0.01 -29.31
CA PRO A 110 14.07 -0.74 -29.76
C PRO A 110 12.81 -0.29 -29.02
N TRP A 111 11.67 -0.21 -29.71
CA TRP A 111 10.39 0.15 -29.10
C TRP A 111 10.02 -0.72 -27.91
N ALA A 112 10.30 -2.02 -27.97
CA ALA A 112 10.05 -2.93 -26.86
C ALA A 112 10.88 -2.56 -25.61
N ALA A 113 12.14 -2.14 -25.77
CA ALA A 113 12.95 -1.64 -24.66
C ALA A 113 12.42 -0.30 -24.11
N ALA A 114 11.97 0.60 -24.99
CA ALA A 114 11.37 1.87 -24.59
C ALA A 114 10.04 1.68 -23.83
N VAL A 115 9.21 0.72 -24.25
CA VAL A 115 7.99 0.31 -23.54
C VAL A 115 8.33 -0.33 -22.19
N ALA A 116 9.38 -1.15 -22.11
CA ALA A 116 9.84 -1.70 -20.84
C ALA A 116 10.24 -0.59 -19.84
N LEU A 117 11.00 0.42 -20.30
CA LEU A 117 11.33 1.60 -19.51
C LEU A 117 10.06 2.35 -19.06
N GLY A 118 9.12 2.58 -19.97
CA GLY A 118 7.84 3.22 -19.65
C GLY A 118 7.04 2.46 -18.59
N ALA A 119 6.96 1.12 -18.71
CA ALA A 119 6.29 0.26 -17.76
C ALA A 119 6.96 0.29 -16.38
N ILE A 120 8.30 0.31 -16.34
CA ILE A 120 9.10 0.39 -15.10
C ILE A 120 8.79 1.67 -14.30
N VAL A 121 8.68 2.83 -14.97
CA VAL A 121 8.48 4.13 -14.29
C VAL A 121 7.01 4.56 -14.20
N ALA A 122 6.09 3.84 -14.83
CA ALA A 122 4.67 4.16 -14.84
C ALA A 122 4.00 4.10 -13.46
N PRO A 123 4.13 3.02 -12.65
CA PRO A 123 3.36 2.87 -11.43
C PRO A 123 3.88 3.79 -10.32
N PRO A 124 3.01 4.57 -9.66
CA PRO A 124 3.38 5.24 -8.42
C PRO A 124 3.44 4.27 -7.22
N ASP A 125 4.21 4.64 -6.21
CA ASP A 125 4.29 3.99 -4.91
C ASP A 125 3.46 4.78 -3.89
N ALA A 126 2.30 4.22 -3.50
CA ALA A 126 1.49 4.84 -2.45
C ALA A 126 2.07 4.66 -1.06
N ALA A 127 2.95 3.70 -0.77
CA ALA A 127 3.55 3.63 0.56
C ALA A 127 4.35 4.90 0.85
N ALA A 128 5.11 5.37 -0.15
CA ALA A 128 5.77 6.67 -0.11
C ALA A 128 4.75 7.82 0.04
N ALA A 129 3.65 7.81 -0.72
CA ALA A 129 2.63 8.86 -0.66
C ALA A 129 1.90 8.90 0.69
N VAL A 130 1.31 7.80 1.12
CA VAL A 130 0.57 7.63 2.37
C VAL A 130 1.44 8.02 3.57
N ALA A 131 2.75 7.72 3.57
CA ALA A 131 3.68 8.18 4.61
C ALA A 131 3.76 9.72 4.72
N ILE A 132 3.51 10.46 3.63
CA ILE A 132 3.39 11.93 3.63
C ILE A 132 1.98 12.34 4.07
N LEU A 133 0.96 11.67 3.53
CA LEU A 133 -0.44 11.99 3.78
C LEU A 133 -0.82 11.78 5.24
N SER A 134 -0.23 10.80 5.94
CA SER A 134 -0.51 10.56 7.38
C SER A 134 -0.14 11.74 8.28
N GLN A 135 0.68 12.68 7.80
CA GLN A 135 1.05 13.89 8.54
C GLN A 135 0.09 15.06 8.34
N VAL A 136 -0.89 14.94 7.43
CA VAL A 136 -1.80 16.02 7.05
C VAL A 136 -3.22 15.49 6.87
N LYS A 137 -4.22 16.17 7.44
CA LYS A 137 -5.62 15.76 7.25
C LYS A 137 -6.03 15.98 5.78
N LEU A 138 -6.43 14.91 5.13
CA LEU A 138 -6.92 14.90 3.76
C LEU A 138 -8.30 14.25 3.71
N PRO A 139 -9.14 14.61 2.73
CA PRO A 139 -10.44 13.97 2.56
C PRO A 139 -10.28 12.45 2.43
N TYR A 140 -10.99 11.70 3.26
CA TYR A 140 -10.96 10.23 3.33
C TYR A 140 -10.91 9.54 1.95
N ARG A 141 -11.82 9.96 1.05
CA ARG A 141 -11.94 9.37 -0.28
C ARG A 141 -10.69 9.53 -1.16
N MET A 142 -9.95 10.63 -1.01
CA MET A 142 -8.70 10.82 -1.77
C MET A 142 -7.64 9.80 -1.34
N VAL A 143 -7.55 9.53 -0.03
CA VAL A 143 -6.65 8.53 0.52
C VAL A 143 -7.03 7.15 -0.02
N LYS A 144 -8.31 6.76 0.03
CA LYS A 144 -8.78 5.46 -0.49
C LYS A 144 -8.59 5.28 -2.00
N VAL A 145 -8.73 6.34 -2.80
CA VAL A 145 -8.43 6.27 -4.24
C VAL A 145 -6.94 6.04 -4.50
N LEU A 146 -6.06 6.71 -3.74
CA LEU A 146 -4.61 6.56 -3.88
C LEU A 146 -4.10 5.20 -3.39
N GLU A 147 -4.64 4.70 -2.28
CA GLU A 147 -4.38 3.33 -1.78
C GLU A 147 -4.82 2.30 -2.84
N GLY A 148 -6.05 2.41 -3.34
CA GLY A 148 -6.60 1.53 -4.37
C GLY A 148 -5.79 1.53 -5.68
N GLU A 149 -5.27 2.68 -6.10
CA GLU A 149 -4.39 2.79 -7.27
C GLU A 149 -3.11 1.97 -7.08
N SER A 150 -2.43 2.14 -5.94
CA SER A 150 -1.11 1.55 -5.72
C SER A 150 -1.13 0.04 -5.43
N LEU A 151 -2.28 -0.50 -5.06
CA LEU A 151 -2.42 -1.95 -4.86
C LEU A 151 -2.43 -2.71 -6.19
N LEU A 152 -2.92 -2.08 -7.26
CA LEU A 152 -3.20 -2.74 -8.53
C LEU A 152 -2.33 -2.26 -9.69
N ASN A 153 -1.78 -1.04 -9.62
CA ASN A 153 -0.95 -0.46 -10.66
C ASN A 153 0.33 -1.29 -10.92
N ASP A 154 0.99 -1.82 -9.90
CA ASP A 154 2.22 -2.59 -10.03
C ASP A 154 1.96 -3.88 -10.82
N ALA A 155 0.80 -4.51 -10.59
CA ALA A 155 0.39 -5.68 -11.38
C ALA A 155 0.23 -5.33 -12.87
N SER A 156 -0.41 -4.19 -13.19
CA SER A 156 -0.58 -3.74 -14.57
C SER A 156 0.75 -3.33 -15.23
N ALA A 157 1.64 -2.68 -14.49
CA ALA A 157 2.95 -2.26 -14.96
C ALA A 157 3.87 -3.46 -15.21
N LEU A 158 3.95 -4.40 -14.26
CA LEU A 158 4.72 -5.64 -14.43
C LEU A 158 4.21 -6.49 -15.59
N LEU A 159 2.90 -6.47 -15.84
CA LEU A 159 2.31 -7.16 -16.97
C LEU A 159 2.80 -6.57 -18.31
N ILE A 160 2.76 -5.25 -18.45
CA ILE A 160 3.28 -4.55 -19.65
C ILE A 160 4.79 -4.77 -19.78
N TYR A 161 5.53 -4.69 -18.67
CA TYR A 161 6.96 -4.96 -18.62
C TYR A 161 7.30 -6.37 -19.13
N ARG A 162 6.61 -7.41 -18.67
CA ARG A 162 6.85 -8.80 -19.10
C ARG A 162 6.61 -8.98 -20.61
N ILE A 163 5.56 -8.36 -21.15
CA ILE A 163 5.30 -8.35 -22.60
C ILE A 163 6.47 -7.67 -23.34
N ALA A 164 6.90 -6.51 -22.85
CA ALA A 164 7.96 -5.72 -23.47
C ALA A 164 9.31 -6.45 -23.47
N VAL A 165 9.68 -7.07 -22.35
CA VAL A 165 10.90 -7.88 -22.25
C VAL A 165 10.81 -9.12 -23.13
N GLY A 166 9.66 -9.80 -23.16
CA GLY A 166 9.43 -10.94 -24.05
C GLY A 166 9.55 -10.56 -25.54
N ALA A 167 9.06 -9.38 -25.92
CA ALA A 167 9.15 -8.85 -27.27
C ALA A 167 10.58 -8.47 -27.69
N VAL A 168 11.47 -8.15 -26.75
CA VAL A 168 12.90 -7.98 -27.06
C VAL A 168 13.56 -9.35 -27.27
N ALA A 169 13.18 -10.34 -26.46
CA ALA A 169 13.76 -11.69 -26.56
C ALA A 169 13.30 -12.47 -27.81
N THR A 170 12.17 -12.08 -28.41
CA THR A 170 11.58 -12.76 -29.57
C THR A 170 11.21 -11.75 -30.66
N GLU A 171 11.83 -11.86 -31.84
CA GLU A 171 11.59 -10.93 -32.95
C GLU A 171 10.14 -10.96 -33.49
N HIS A 172 9.37 -12.01 -33.20
CA HIS A 172 7.98 -12.19 -33.66
C HIS A 172 7.06 -12.68 -32.53
N LEU A 173 6.59 -11.74 -31.70
CA LEU A 173 5.60 -12.02 -30.67
C LEU A 173 4.20 -12.14 -31.31
N THR A 174 3.64 -13.36 -31.37
CA THR A 174 2.26 -13.55 -31.86
C THR A 174 1.27 -13.50 -30.70
N TRP A 175 0.14 -12.80 -30.87
CA TRP A 175 -0.93 -12.69 -29.86
C TRP A 175 -1.42 -14.04 -29.33
N SER A 176 -1.39 -15.08 -30.16
CA SER A 176 -1.77 -16.46 -29.78
C SER A 176 -0.84 -17.09 -28.73
N GLN A 177 0.41 -16.63 -28.62
CA GLN A 177 1.39 -17.12 -27.64
C GLN A 177 1.34 -16.32 -26.32
N VAL A 178 0.98 -15.05 -26.43
CA VAL A 178 0.95 -14.11 -25.29
C VAL A 178 -0.38 -14.19 -24.53
N ALA A 179 -1.50 -14.26 -25.25
CA ALA A 179 -2.82 -14.24 -24.61
C ALA A 179 -3.02 -15.37 -23.57
N PRO A 180 -2.60 -16.63 -23.80
CA PRO A 180 -2.75 -17.70 -22.80
C PRO A 180 -1.90 -17.48 -21.55
N THR A 181 -0.65 -17.05 -21.71
CA THR A 181 0.27 -16.80 -20.59
C THR A 181 -0.19 -15.61 -19.75
N MET A 182 -0.72 -14.56 -20.39
CA MET A 182 -1.32 -13.43 -19.70
C MET A 182 -2.65 -13.79 -19.01
N ALA A 183 -3.50 -14.58 -19.67
CA ALA A 183 -4.74 -15.05 -19.07
C ALA A 183 -4.45 -15.92 -17.84
N LEU A 184 -3.45 -16.80 -17.91
CA LEU A 184 -2.97 -17.56 -16.76
C LEU A 184 -2.44 -16.63 -15.66
N ALA A 185 -1.59 -15.66 -15.99
CA ALA A 185 -1.03 -14.73 -15.02
C ALA A 185 -2.09 -13.86 -14.34
N LEU A 186 -3.17 -13.48 -15.03
CA LEU A 186 -4.26 -12.68 -14.45
C LEU A 186 -5.29 -13.54 -13.73
N VAL A 187 -5.96 -14.43 -14.45
CA VAL A 187 -7.06 -15.25 -13.92
C VAL A 187 -6.56 -16.29 -12.94
N GLY A 188 -5.41 -16.92 -13.24
CA GLY A 188 -4.77 -17.88 -12.34
C GLY A 188 -4.38 -17.26 -11.00
N SER A 189 -3.86 -16.01 -10.99
CA SER A 189 -3.53 -15.30 -9.74
C SER A 189 -4.76 -14.97 -8.90
N LEU A 190 -5.86 -14.54 -9.53
CA LEU A 190 -7.13 -14.28 -8.84
C LEU A 190 -7.67 -15.55 -8.18
N ILE A 191 -7.66 -16.67 -8.91
CA ILE A 191 -8.12 -17.96 -8.39
C ILE A 191 -7.18 -18.46 -7.29
N ALA A 192 -5.87 -18.43 -7.51
CA ALA A 192 -4.87 -18.91 -6.55
C ALA A 192 -4.91 -18.13 -5.25
N GLY A 193 -5.00 -16.79 -5.31
CA GLY A 193 -5.12 -15.93 -4.13
C GLY A 193 -6.40 -16.20 -3.35
N LEU A 194 -7.53 -16.36 -4.04
CA LEU A 194 -8.81 -16.70 -3.40
C LEU A 194 -8.77 -18.08 -2.72
N LEU A 195 -8.25 -19.10 -3.41
CA LEU A 195 -8.11 -20.45 -2.86
C LEU A 195 -7.17 -20.46 -1.65
N ALA A 196 -6.01 -19.81 -1.77
CA ALA A 196 -5.07 -19.65 -0.67
C ALA A 196 -5.74 -18.97 0.53
N GLY A 197 -6.53 -17.92 0.30
CA GLY A 197 -7.23 -17.16 1.34
C GLY A 197 -8.34 -17.95 2.05
N ARG A 198 -8.82 -19.04 1.45
CA ARG A 198 -9.81 -19.94 2.07
C ARG A 198 -9.17 -21.14 2.74
N ILE A 199 -8.08 -21.66 2.17
CA ILE A 199 -7.43 -22.90 2.61
C ILE A 199 -6.45 -22.63 3.76
N ILE A 200 -5.59 -21.62 3.62
CA ILE A 200 -4.49 -21.38 4.57
C ILE A 200 -5.00 -21.06 5.98
N PRO A 201 -6.05 -20.23 6.18
CA PRO A 201 -6.57 -19.96 7.53
C PRO A 201 -7.01 -21.22 8.29
N LEU A 202 -7.48 -22.26 7.58
CA LEU A 202 -7.88 -23.53 8.22
C LEU A 202 -6.70 -24.25 8.88
N PHE A 203 -5.48 -24.03 8.37
CA PHE A 203 -4.26 -24.54 8.98
C PHE A 203 -3.76 -23.59 10.08
N MET A 204 -3.91 -22.28 9.89
CA MET A 204 -3.51 -21.27 10.89
C MET A 204 -4.29 -21.37 12.19
N GLU A 205 -5.56 -21.77 12.15
CA GLU A 205 -6.40 -21.99 13.34
C GLU A 205 -5.82 -23.03 14.31
N ARG A 206 -4.91 -23.90 13.86
CA ARG A 206 -4.23 -24.89 14.70
C ARG A 206 -3.06 -24.32 15.50
N VAL A 207 -2.59 -23.12 15.16
CA VAL A 207 -1.46 -22.47 15.81
C VAL A 207 -1.98 -21.57 16.93
N THR A 208 -1.76 -21.99 18.17
CA THR A 208 -2.34 -21.35 19.36
C THR A 208 -1.40 -20.35 20.05
N GLU A 209 -0.12 -20.36 19.69
CA GLU A 209 0.92 -19.50 20.27
C GLU A 209 1.24 -18.32 19.34
N ALA A 210 1.30 -17.10 19.91
CA ALA A 210 1.51 -15.88 19.14
C ALA A 210 2.83 -15.86 18.34
N PRO A 211 4.00 -16.22 18.91
CA PRO A 211 5.26 -16.21 18.14
C PRO A 211 5.21 -17.17 16.94
N SER A 212 4.67 -18.38 17.16
CA SER A 212 4.51 -19.39 16.13
C SER A 212 3.55 -18.92 15.02
N ALA A 213 2.43 -18.31 15.39
CA ALA A 213 1.46 -17.77 14.42
C ALA A 213 2.10 -16.69 13.52
N ILE A 214 2.87 -15.78 14.12
CA ILE A 214 3.58 -14.71 13.42
C ILE A 214 4.62 -15.29 12.44
N ILE A 215 5.45 -16.25 12.88
CA ILE A 215 6.44 -16.90 12.02
C ILE A 215 5.76 -17.55 10.80
N VAL A 216 4.66 -18.26 11.03
CA VAL A 216 3.93 -18.94 9.96
C VAL A 216 3.26 -17.93 9.02
N GLN A 217 2.77 -16.78 9.49
CA GLN A 217 2.24 -15.70 8.65
C GLN A 217 3.31 -15.15 7.70
N PHE A 218 4.51 -14.84 8.20
CA PHE A 218 5.62 -14.39 7.35
C PHE A 218 6.05 -15.48 6.35
N ALA A 219 6.26 -16.70 6.83
CA ALA A 219 6.64 -17.82 5.96
C ALA A 219 5.60 -18.03 4.85
N THR A 220 4.31 -17.96 5.19
CA THR A 220 3.20 -18.06 4.26
C THR A 220 3.22 -16.96 3.21
N THR A 221 3.49 -15.71 3.62
CA THR A 221 3.55 -14.56 2.73
C THR A 221 4.62 -14.77 1.65
N PHE A 222 5.83 -15.19 2.04
CA PHE A 222 6.90 -15.47 1.10
C PHE A 222 6.66 -16.75 0.26
N MET A 223 6.14 -17.82 0.87
CA MET A 223 5.81 -19.06 0.15
C MET A 223 4.74 -18.83 -0.92
N LEU A 224 3.74 -17.99 -0.63
CA LEU A 224 2.69 -17.66 -1.60
C LEU A 224 3.26 -16.84 -2.77
N TRP A 225 4.15 -15.88 -2.50
CA TRP A 225 4.85 -15.13 -3.54
C TRP A 225 5.65 -16.06 -4.46
N ILE A 226 6.56 -16.85 -3.88
CA ILE A 226 7.45 -17.75 -4.61
C ILE A 226 6.64 -18.80 -5.39
N GLY A 227 5.62 -19.38 -4.75
CA GLY A 227 4.73 -20.34 -5.39
C GLY A 227 3.97 -19.75 -6.57
N ALA A 228 3.51 -18.51 -6.47
CA ALA A 228 2.86 -17.81 -7.58
C ALA A 228 3.83 -17.63 -8.76
N GLU A 229 5.05 -17.15 -8.51
CA GLU A 229 6.04 -16.92 -9.57
C GLU A 229 6.47 -18.21 -10.26
N HIS A 230 6.69 -19.30 -9.52
CA HIS A 230 7.02 -20.61 -10.09
C HIS A 230 5.89 -21.17 -10.97
N LEU A 231 4.63 -20.83 -10.69
CA LEU A 231 3.47 -21.21 -11.50
C LEU A 231 3.22 -20.26 -12.68
N GLY A 232 4.06 -19.25 -12.89
CA GLY A 232 3.87 -18.23 -13.92
C GLY A 232 2.72 -17.26 -13.61
N LEU A 233 2.29 -17.19 -12.34
CA LEU A 233 1.29 -16.26 -11.86
C LEU A 233 1.93 -14.92 -11.46
N SER A 234 1.11 -13.89 -11.27
CA SER A 234 1.53 -12.61 -10.72
C SER A 234 1.58 -12.70 -9.19
N GLY A 235 2.78 -12.64 -8.61
CA GLY A 235 2.99 -12.62 -7.16
C GLY A 235 2.21 -11.49 -6.48
N ILE A 236 2.25 -10.29 -7.06
CA ILE A 236 1.50 -9.10 -6.61
C ILE A 236 0.00 -9.40 -6.54
N LEU A 237 -0.61 -9.83 -7.65
CA LEU A 237 -2.06 -10.03 -7.71
C LEU A 237 -2.50 -11.18 -6.79
N THR A 238 -1.69 -12.24 -6.71
CA THR A 238 -1.97 -13.39 -5.84
C THR A 238 -1.97 -12.99 -4.36
N ILE A 239 -0.98 -12.22 -3.91
CA ILE A 239 -0.90 -11.72 -2.53
C ILE A 239 -2.03 -10.75 -2.21
N VAL A 240 -2.30 -9.79 -3.09
CA VAL A 240 -3.37 -8.80 -2.87
C VAL A 240 -4.71 -9.50 -2.68
N VAL A 241 -5.05 -10.44 -3.57
CA VAL A 241 -6.31 -11.20 -3.47
C VAL A 241 -6.34 -12.08 -2.22
N TYR A 242 -5.22 -12.71 -1.88
CA TYR A 242 -5.08 -13.49 -0.65
C TYR A 242 -5.34 -12.62 0.59
N ALA A 243 -4.65 -11.50 0.72
CA ALA A 243 -4.75 -10.56 1.83
C ALA A 243 -6.19 -10.02 2.00
N MET A 244 -6.81 -9.57 0.90
CA MET A 244 -8.20 -9.10 0.92
C MET A 244 -9.20 -10.21 1.31
N THR A 245 -8.91 -11.47 0.94
CA THR A 245 -9.76 -12.61 1.30
C THR A 245 -9.65 -12.93 2.79
N ILE A 246 -8.44 -12.97 3.36
CA ILE A 246 -8.24 -13.26 4.78
C ILE A 246 -8.74 -12.13 5.67
N ALA A 247 -8.61 -10.85 5.26
CA ALA A 247 -9.07 -9.68 6.00
C ALA A 247 -10.57 -9.73 6.36
N ARG A 248 -11.38 -10.41 5.55
CA ARG A 248 -12.83 -10.58 5.76
C ARG A 248 -13.18 -11.57 6.87
N THR A 249 -12.27 -12.48 7.20
CA THR A 249 -12.52 -13.56 8.16
C THR A 249 -11.60 -13.53 9.37
N ALA A 250 -10.53 -12.73 9.32
CA ALA A 250 -9.48 -12.70 10.32
C ALA A 250 -10.02 -12.48 11.74
N GLY A 251 -10.87 -11.47 11.97
CA GLY A 251 -11.33 -11.17 13.33
C GLY A 251 -12.41 -12.08 13.91
N LEU A 252 -12.97 -12.99 13.10
CA LEU A 252 -13.81 -14.09 13.62
C LEU A 252 -12.96 -15.32 13.98
N ARG A 253 -11.83 -15.52 13.31
CA ARG A 253 -11.02 -16.75 13.42
C ARG A 253 -9.81 -16.58 14.33
N MET A 254 -9.33 -15.35 14.51
CA MET A 254 -8.12 -15.06 15.25
C MET A 254 -8.46 -14.36 16.58
N PRO A 255 -8.18 -14.98 17.74
CA PRO A 255 -8.42 -14.37 19.05
C PRO A 255 -7.50 -13.18 19.29
N ALA A 256 -7.92 -12.24 20.15
CA ALA A 256 -7.17 -11.01 20.43
C ALA A 256 -5.73 -11.27 20.91
N ARG A 257 -5.52 -12.35 21.69
CA ARG A 257 -4.18 -12.77 22.16
C ARG A 257 -3.17 -13.09 21.06
N LEU A 258 -3.64 -13.51 19.87
CA LEU A 258 -2.79 -13.72 18.70
C LEU A 258 -2.71 -12.46 17.86
N ARG A 259 -3.85 -11.78 17.70
CA ARG A 259 -4.00 -10.67 16.76
C ARG A 259 -3.24 -9.41 17.19
N VAL A 260 -3.37 -9.00 18.44
CA VAL A 260 -2.73 -7.75 18.92
C VAL A 260 -1.20 -7.81 18.78
N PRO A 261 -0.51 -8.91 19.19
CA PRO A 261 0.92 -9.05 18.91
C PRO A 261 1.23 -9.13 17.41
N SER A 262 0.41 -9.81 16.61
CA SER A 262 0.60 -9.89 15.16
C SER A 262 0.60 -8.51 14.51
N TYR A 263 -0.40 -7.67 14.78
CA TYR A 263 -0.48 -6.32 14.22
C TYR A 263 0.74 -5.47 14.61
N ALA A 264 1.14 -5.48 15.88
CA ALA A 264 2.33 -4.75 16.33
C ALA A 264 3.63 -5.20 15.63
N VAL A 265 3.78 -6.52 15.39
CA VAL A 265 4.95 -7.06 14.68
C VAL A 265 4.91 -6.74 13.18
N TRP A 266 3.74 -6.82 12.55
CA TRP A 266 3.56 -6.44 11.14
C TRP A 266 3.87 -4.96 10.92
N ASP A 267 3.29 -4.05 11.71
CA ASP A 267 3.58 -2.61 11.66
C ASP A 267 5.09 -2.34 11.76
N THR A 268 5.74 -2.96 12.74
CA THR A 268 7.18 -2.80 12.96
C THR A 268 7.98 -3.36 11.79
N THR A 269 7.60 -4.52 11.25
CA THR A 269 8.31 -5.19 10.16
C THR A 269 8.17 -4.41 8.86
N VAL A 270 6.95 -3.99 8.49
CA VAL A 270 6.66 -3.16 7.32
C VAL A 270 7.41 -1.84 7.40
N PHE A 271 7.43 -1.20 8.58
CA PHE A 271 8.24 -0.01 8.81
C PHE A 271 9.73 -0.27 8.56
N VAL A 272 10.31 -1.32 9.16
CA VAL A 272 11.73 -1.67 8.98
C VAL A 272 12.05 -1.98 7.52
N LEU A 273 11.20 -2.76 6.83
CA LEU A 273 11.36 -3.11 5.42
C LEU A 273 11.32 -1.87 4.54
N ASN A 274 10.38 -0.96 4.75
CA ASN A 274 10.31 0.31 4.02
C ASN A 274 11.55 1.17 4.26
N VAL A 275 11.98 1.26 5.52
CA VAL A 275 13.15 2.04 5.92
C VAL A 275 14.42 1.51 5.25
N LEU A 276 14.61 0.19 5.27
CA LEU A 276 15.69 -0.49 4.57
C LEU A 276 15.59 -0.30 3.06
N ALA A 277 14.40 -0.49 2.47
CA ALA A 277 14.17 -0.32 1.05
C ALA A 277 14.60 1.08 0.56
N PHE A 278 14.12 2.16 1.19
CA PHE A 278 14.50 3.52 0.79
C PHE A 278 15.99 3.81 0.98
N MET A 279 16.59 3.29 2.05
CA MET A 279 18.02 3.44 2.27
C MET A 279 18.85 2.69 1.21
N LEU A 280 18.45 1.45 0.89
CA LEU A 280 19.08 0.62 -0.13
C LEU A 280 18.94 1.24 -1.52
N ILE A 281 17.77 1.77 -1.85
CA ILE A 281 17.52 2.56 -3.08
C ILE A 281 18.55 3.69 -3.18
N GLY A 282 18.69 4.51 -2.12
CA GLY A 282 19.68 5.57 -2.07
C GLY A 282 21.09 5.04 -2.30
N MET A 283 21.44 3.92 -1.66
CA MET A 283 22.76 3.33 -1.79
C MET A 283 23.11 2.86 -3.20
N GLN A 284 22.11 2.57 -4.04
CA GLN A 284 22.34 2.20 -5.44
C GLN A 284 22.85 3.37 -6.31
N MET A 285 22.86 4.61 -5.81
CA MET A 285 23.34 5.78 -6.56
C MET A 285 24.76 5.59 -7.09
N ARG A 286 25.70 5.17 -6.23
CA ARG A 286 27.11 5.03 -6.64
C ARG A 286 27.32 3.91 -7.65
N PRO A 287 26.87 2.66 -7.43
CA PRO A 287 27.04 1.58 -8.41
C PRO A 287 26.52 1.95 -9.81
N ILE A 288 25.34 2.56 -9.88
CA ILE A 288 24.74 3.01 -11.14
C ILE A 288 25.58 4.11 -11.77
N TRP A 289 25.97 5.14 -10.99
CA TRP A 289 26.75 6.27 -11.48
C TRP A 289 28.14 5.86 -12.00
N THR A 290 28.80 4.91 -11.33
CA THR A 290 30.15 4.46 -11.70
C THR A 290 30.18 3.58 -12.93
N ARG A 291 29.08 2.89 -13.27
CA ARG A 291 28.97 2.08 -14.50
C ARG A 291 28.84 2.93 -15.75
N LEU A 292 28.38 4.18 -15.62
CA LEU A 292 28.20 5.08 -16.75
C LEU A 292 29.50 5.75 -17.18
N ASP A 293 29.74 5.75 -18.48
CA ASP A 293 30.82 6.51 -19.11
C ASP A 293 30.68 8.01 -18.87
N THR A 294 31.79 8.65 -18.51
CA THR A 294 31.81 10.07 -18.11
C THR A 294 31.20 11.00 -19.16
N ASN A 295 31.35 10.67 -20.44
CA ASN A 295 30.89 11.50 -21.56
C ASN A 295 29.36 11.50 -21.70
N VAL A 296 28.68 10.44 -21.27
CA VAL A 296 27.24 10.24 -21.50
C VAL A 296 26.40 10.58 -20.26
N ARG A 297 27.05 10.75 -19.09
CA ARG A 297 26.36 11.06 -17.81
C ARG A 297 25.48 12.29 -17.89
N TRP A 298 25.94 13.35 -18.53
CA TRP A 298 25.16 14.58 -18.66
C TRP A 298 23.91 14.37 -19.53
N GLU A 299 24.05 13.70 -20.67
CA GLU A 299 22.95 13.37 -21.57
C GLU A 299 21.90 12.52 -20.85
N TYR A 300 22.34 11.56 -20.04
CA TYR A 300 21.45 10.70 -19.27
C TYR A 300 20.72 11.49 -18.17
N CYS A 301 21.38 12.45 -17.52
CA CYS A 301 20.72 13.35 -16.55
C CYS A 301 19.62 14.20 -17.21
N VAL A 302 19.90 14.73 -18.41
CA VAL A 302 18.90 15.50 -19.18
C VAL A 302 17.75 14.60 -19.62
N ALA A 303 18.04 13.39 -20.09
CA ALA A 303 17.03 12.41 -20.44
C ALA A 303 16.16 12.02 -19.24
N ALA A 304 16.77 11.82 -18.07
CA ALA A 304 16.05 11.55 -16.81
C ALA A 304 15.11 12.69 -16.44
N ALA A 305 15.54 13.93 -16.60
CA ALA A 305 14.70 15.10 -16.33
C ALA A 305 13.49 15.15 -17.28
N TRP A 306 13.68 14.88 -18.58
CA TRP A 306 12.59 14.81 -19.54
C TRP A 306 11.62 13.67 -19.26
N ILE A 307 12.11 12.50 -18.88
CA ILE A 307 11.28 11.35 -18.54
C ILE A 307 10.50 11.62 -17.25
N LEU A 308 11.14 12.16 -16.21
CA LEU A 308 10.47 12.57 -14.98
C LEU A 308 9.38 13.61 -15.27
N LEU A 309 9.68 14.62 -16.10
CA LEU A 309 8.69 15.61 -16.51
C LEU A 309 7.52 14.96 -17.26
N THR A 310 7.79 14.06 -18.19
CA THR A 310 6.77 13.32 -18.95
C THR A 310 5.85 12.55 -18.02
N VAL A 311 6.44 11.82 -17.07
CA VAL A 311 5.74 11.03 -16.06
C VAL A 311 4.82 11.90 -15.20
N VAL A 312 5.27 13.08 -14.77
CA VAL A 312 4.47 14.03 -13.98
C VAL A 312 3.36 14.66 -14.83
N LEU A 313 3.69 15.09 -16.06
CA LEU A 313 2.74 15.76 -16.96
C LEU A 313 1.63 14.82 -17.42
N VAL A 314 1.95 13.59 -17.83
CA VAL A 314 0.94 12.61 -18.25
C VAL A 314 -0.06 12.35 -17.13
N ARG A 315 0.41 12.18 -15.89
CA ARG A 315 -0.46 12.01 -14.74
C ARG A 315 -1.34 13.23 -14.48
N LEU A 316 -0.76 14.44 -14.54
CA LEU A 316 -1.51 15.69 -14.37
C LEU A 316 -2.59 15.87 -15.44
N LEU A 317 -2.25 15.61 -16.69
CA LEU A 317 -3.16 15.69 -17.84
C LEU A 317 -4.28 14.67 -17.71
N TRP A 318 -3.95 13.40 -17.39
CA TRP A 318 -4.95 12.34 -17.24
C TRP A 318 -5.94 12.63 -16.13
N VAL A 319 -5.47 12.98 -14.92
CA VAL A 319 -6.37 13.26 -13.78
C VAL A 319 -7.25 14.47 -14.06
N THR A 320 -6.71 15.51 -14.70
CA THR A 320 -7.48 16.71 -15.09
C THR A 320 -8.50 16.38 -16.18
N PHE A 321 -8.11 15.58 -17.17
CA PHE A 321 -8.98 15.09 -18.24
C PHE A 321 -10.13 14.25 -17.67
N TYR A 322 -9.82 13.23 -16.87
CA TYR A 322 -10.81 12.38 -16.21
C TYR A 322 -11.81 13.20 -15.40
N ARG A 323 -11.33 14.14 -14.57
CA ARG A 323 -12.18 15.03 -13.77
C ARG A 323 -13.12 15.85 -14.65
N THR A 324 -12.60 16.43 -15.73
CA THR A 324 -13.36 17.30 -16.64
C THR A 324 -14.41 16.50 -17.39
N THR A 325 -14.05 15.33 -17.92
CA THR A 325 -14.98 14.39 -18.58
C THR A 325 -16.08 13.96 -17.62
N LEU A 326 -15.75 13.53 -16.40
CA LEU A 326 -16.74 13.12 -15.41
C LEU A 326 -17.70 14.28 -15.07
N ARG A 327 -17.19 15.50 -14.91
CA ARG A 327 -18.02 16.68 -14.66
C ARG A 327 -18.98 16.97 -15.81
N VAL A 328 -18.54 16.83 -17.06
CA VAL A 328 -19.39 17.02 -18.25
C VAL A 328 -20.46 15.94 -18.31
N LEU A 329 -20.12 14.67 -18.09
CA LEU A 329 -21.08 13.56 -18.09
C LEU A 329 -22.16 13.73 -17.01
N VAL A 330 -21.79 14.23 -15.82
CA VAL A 330 -22.73 14.56 -14.74
C VAL A 330 -23.62 15.74 -15.14
N ALA A 331 -23.04 16.81 -15.70
CA ALA A 331 -23.80 17.98 -16.14
C ALA A 331 -24.78 17.68 -17.28
N GLN A 332 -24.46 16.69 -18.12
CA GLN A 332 -25.31 16.21 -19.22
C GLN A 332 -26.35 15.16 -18.77
N GLY A 333 -26.35 14.74 -17.50
CA GLY A 333 -27.25 13.71 -16.99
C GLY A 333 -26.98 12.30 -17.53
N ILE A 334 -25.82 12.06 -18.15
CA ILE A 334 -25.43 10.75 -18.69
C ILE A 334 -24.94 9.83 -17.56
N TYR A 335 -24.33 10.43 -16.53
CA TYR A 335 -23.80 9.71 -15.38
C TYR A 335 -24.36 10.31 -14.09
N HIS A 336 -25.02 9.47 -13.30
CA HIS A 336 -25.53 9.83 -11.98
C HIS A 336 -24.66 9.15 -10.91
N PRO A 337 -23.68 9.85 -10.34
CA PRO A 337 -22.87 9.30 -9.27
C PRO A 337 -23.73 9.04 -8.04
N ASN A 338 -23.48 7.92 -7.36
CA ASN A 338 -24.13 7.59 -6.09
C ASN A 338 -23.71 8.53 -4.93
N ASP A 339 -22.60 9.25 -5.10
CA ASP A 339 -22.07 10.20 -4.12
C ASP A 339 -21.99 11.61 -4.76
N PRO A 340 -22.62 12.64 -4.17
CA PRO A 340 -22.51 14.03 -4.62
C PRO A 340 -21.06 14.55 -4.67
N GLN A 341 -20.16 13.98 -3.87
CA GLN A 341 -18.74 14.31 -3.88
C GLN A 341 -17.94 13.54 -4.94
N ALA A 342 -18.59 12.72 -5.79
CA ALA A 342 -17.96 11.85 -6.80
C ALA A 342 -16.90 12.56 -7.67
N VAL A 343 -17.16 13.81 -8.03
CA VAL A 343 -16.22 14.64 -8.79
C VAL A 343 -15.23 15.32 -7.84
N ALA A 344 -13.97 14.90 -7.89
CA ALA A 344 -12.91 15.54 -7.11
C ALA A 344 -12.85 17.04 -7.39
N SER A 345 -12.70 17.84 -6.34
CA SER A 345 -12.49 19.29 -6.49
C SER A 345 -11.23 19.57 -7.32
N PRO A 346 -11.10 20.74 -7.96
CA PRO A 346 -9.91 21.01 -8.77
C PRO A 346 -8.60 20.91 -7.99
N LYS A 347 -8.62 21.36 -6.73
CA LYS A 347 -7.53 21.23 -5.77
C LYS A 347 -7.24 19.76 -5.43
N GLY A 348 -8.29 18.98 -5.17
CA GLY A 348 -8.17 17.54 -4.89
C GLY A 348 -7.59 16.76 -6.06
N GLY A 349 -8.03 17.04 -7.29
CA GLY A 349 -7.47 16.41 -8.49
C GLY A 349 -5.98 16.75 -8.70
N LEU A 350 -5.57 17.98 -8.41
CA LEU A 350 -4.15 18.36 -8.47
C LEU A 350 -3.31 17.65 -7.39
N ILE A 351 -3.84 17.45 -6.19
CA ILE A 351 -3.16 16.68 -5.15
C ILE A 351 -3.03 15.21 -5.57
N ILE A 352 -4.10 14.58 -6.06
CA ILE A 352 -4.07 13.18 -6.54
C ILE A 352 -3.03 12.99 -7.65
N SER A 353 -2.94 13.95 -8.59
CA SER A 353 -1.92 13.89 -9.64
C SER A 353 -0.51 14.10 -9.09
N TRP A 354 -0.34 14.94 -8.06
CA TRP A 354 0.96 15.21 -7.46
C TRP A 354 1.47 14.09 -6.52
N CYS A 355 0.57 13.26 -5.98
CA CYS A 355 0.92 12.12 -5.11
C CYS A 355 1.62 10.94 -5.82
N GLY A 356 1.87 11.02 -7.13
CA GLY A 356 2.46 9.92 -7.90
C GLY A 356 3.98 9.77 -7.74
N MET A 357 4.49 9.55 -6.53
CA MET A 357 5.93 9.28 -6.35
C MET A 357 6.27 7.87 -6.83
N ARG A 358 7.49 7.60 -7.31
CA ARG A 358 7.93 6.25 -7.73
C ARG A 358 8.73 5.61 -6.60
N GLY A 359 8.65 4.28 -6.50
CA GLY A 359 9.16 3.53 -5.36
C GLY A 359 10.14 2.42 -5.69
N LEU A 360 10.28 1.50 -4.74
CA LEU A 360 11.19 0.36 -4.84
C LEU A 360 10.90 -0.54 -6.04
N VAL A 361 9.61 -0.78 -6.34
CA VAL A 361 9.18 -1.70 -7.41
C VAL A 361 9.80 -1.28 -8.76
N THR A 362 9.80 0.02 -9.07
CA THR A 362 10.46 0.59 -10.25
C THR A 362 11.94 0.19 -10.33
N LEU A 363 12.68 0.32 -9.23
CA LEU A 363 14.11 -0.04 -9.20
C LEU A 363 14.36 -1.53 -9.27
N ALA A 364 13.59 -2.33 -8.53
CA ALA A 364 13.71 -3.78 -8.55
C ALA A 364 13.40 -4.34 -9.94
N THR A 365 12.36 -3.84 -10.61
CA THR A 365 12.01 -4.25 -11.98
C THR A 365 13.08 -3.81 -12.98
N ALA A 366 13.69 -2.63 -12.81
CA ALA A 366 14.80 -2.20 -13.66
C ALA A 366 16.03 -3.11 -13.51
N PHE A 367 16.34 -3.57 -12.30
CA PHE A 367 17.45 -4.51 -12.08
C PHE A 367 17.14 -5.92 -12.58
N ALA A 368 15.87 -6.32 -12.62
CA ALA A 368 15.42 -7.60 -13.17
C ALA A 368 15.60 -7.72 -14.70
N LEU A 369 15.99 -6.65 -15.39
CA LEU A 369 16.31 -6.71 -16.81
C LEU A 369 17.54 -7.62 -17.05
N PRO A 370 17.47 -8.52 -18.06
CA PRO A 370 18.58 -9.36 -18.47
C PRO A 370 19.86 -8.55 -18.72
N GLU A 371 21.04 -9.11 -18.42
CA GLU A 371 22.30 -8.37 -18.57
C GLU A 371 22.54 -7.87 -20.00
N ASN A 372 22.14 -8.66 -21.00
CA ASN A 372 22.27 -8.32 -22.43
C ASN A 372 21.09 -7.50 -22.98
N PHE A 373 20.24 -6.92 -22.11
CA PHE A 373 19.10 -6.15 -22.56
C PHE A 373 19.52 -4.84 -23.26
N PRO A 374 18.92 -4.46 -24.39
CA PRO A 374 19.25 -3.23 -25.10
C PRO A 374 19.12 -2.01 -24.20
N HIS A 375 20.16 -1.17 -24.15
CA HIS A 375 20.19 0.06 -23.35
C HIS A 375 19.92 -0.16 -21.84
N ARG A 376 20.27 -1.33 -21.28
CA ARG A 376 20.02 -1.66 -19.87
C ARG A 376 20.51 -0.59 -18.89
N ASP A 377 21.75 -0.14 -19.02
CA ASP A 377 22.34 0.82 -18.07
C ASP A 377 21.65 2.20 -18.15
N PHE A 378 21.19 2.60 -19.34
CA PHE A 378 20.33 3.76 -19.49
C PHE A 378 19.01 3.57 -18.76
N ILE A 379 18.31 2.45 -18.98
CA ILE A 379 17.02 2.17 -18.33
C ILE A 379 17.14 2.18 -16.80
N VAL A 380 18.16 1.51 -16.27
CA VAL A 380 18.44 1.45 -14.83
C VAL A 380 18.72 2.84 -14.26
N PHE A 381 19.53 3.64 -14.96
CA PHE A 381 19.81 5.02 -14.54
C PHE A 381 18.57 5.90 -14.54
N ILE A 382 17.76 5.85 -15.61
CA ILE A 382 16.52 6.62 -15.69
C ILE A 382 15.54 6.19 -14.59
N ALA A 383 15.35 4.89 -14.38
CA ALA A 383 14.49 4.36 -13.33
C ALA A 383 14.92 4.89 -11.95
N PHE A 384 16.21 4.84 -11.65
CA PHE A 384 16.78 5.42 -10.43
C PHE A 384 16.54 6.92 -10.30
N ALA A 385 16.87 7.68 -11.34
CA ALA A 385 16.74 9.14 -11.34
C ALA A 385 15.28 9.60 -11.23
N VAL A 386 14.34 8.87 -11.84
CA VAL A 386 12.89 9.13 -11.72
C VAL A 386 12.38 8.80 -10.33
N VAL A 387 12.80 7.69 -9.73
CA VAL A 387 12.46 7.35 -8.33
C VAL A 387 12.97 8.43 -7.38
N LEU A 388 14.27 8.72 -7.41
CA LEU A 388 14.85 9.72 -6.52
C LEU A 388 14.29 11.12 -6.78
N GLY A 389 14.15 11.51 -8.05
CA GLY A 389 13.63 12.82 -8.45
C GLY A 389 12.17 13.02 -8.06
N SER A 390 11.31 12.03 -8.30
CA SER A 390 9.89 12.09 -7.89
C SER A 390 9.76 12.13 -6.37
N LEU A 391 10.52 11.30 -5.65
CA LEU A 391 10.51 11.27 -4.19
C LEU A 391 10.96 12.60 -3.58
N VAL A 392 12.05 13.18 -4.07
CA VAL A 392 12.57 14.46 -3.56
C VAL A 392 11.67 15.63 -3.97
N ILE A 393 11.32 15.75 -5.25
CA ILE A 393 10.57 16.91 -5.75
C ILE A 393 9.13 16.85 -5.25
N GLN A 394 8.40 15.77 -5.54
CA GLN A 394 6.99 15.67 -5.15
C GLN A 394 6.86 15.50 -3.65
N GLY A 395 7.72 14.70 -3.02
CA GLY A 395 7.62 14.46 -1.58
C GLY A 395 7.87 15.71 -0.72
N LEU A 396 8.83 16.57 -1.09
CA LEU A 396 9.07 17.82 -0.37
C LEU A 396 7.99 18.88 -0.62
N THR A 397 7.39 18.87 -1.81
CA THR A 397 6.41 19.90 -2.22
C THR A 397 4.96 19.53 -1.91
N LEU A 398 4.64 18.24 -1.72
CA LEU A 398 3.29 17.75 -1.48
C LEU A 398 2.67 18.31 -0.19
N ARG A 399 3.41 18.26 0.92
CA ARG A 399 2.90 18.78 2.22
C ARG A 399 2.59 20.28 2.17
N PRO A 400 3.50 21.17 1.70
CA PRO A 400 3.18 22.58 1.48
C PRO A 400 1.96 22.79 0.58
N LEU A 401 1.83 21.99 -0.49
CA LEU A 401 0.71 22.08 -1.44
C LEU A 401 -0.63 21.75 -0.77
N ILE A 402 -0.69 20.70 0.06
CA ILE A 402 -1.89 20.32 0.80
C ILE A 402 -2.30 21.42 1.79
N LEU A 403 -1.32 21.93 2.56
CA LEU A 403 -1.56 23.00 3.52
C LEU A 403 -2.04 24.29 2.85
N ALA A 404 -1.51 24.62 1.68
CA ALA A 404 -1.95 25.79 0.90
C ALA A 404 -3.38 25.67 0.38
N PHE A 405 -3.84 24.44 0.09
CA PHE A 405 -5.18 24.22 -0.46
C PHE A 405 -6.30 24.12 0.58
N GLY A 406 -5.97 23.77 1.83
CA GLY A 406 -6.90 23.80 2.96
C GLY A 406 -8.14 22.94 2.74
N LEU A 407 -7.95 21.69 2.31
CA LEU A 407 -9.04 20.75 2.09
C LEU A 407 -9.71 20.39 3.44
N LYS A 408 -11.04 20.39 3.47
CA LYS A 408 -11.82 19.92 4.63
C LYS A 408 -12.05 18.42 4.50
N ASP A 409 -11.90 17.72 5.61
CA ASP A 409 -12.27 16.31 5.76
C ASP A 409 -13.53 16.26 6.62
N ASP A 410 -14.59 15.64 6.10
CA ASP A 410 -15.90 15.54 6.77
C ASP A 410 -15.93 14.38 7.80
N ASP A 411 -14.78 13.73 8.04
CA ASP A 411 -14.57 12.59 8.96
C ASP A 411 -15.69 11.52 8.88
N PRO A 412 -15.89 10.90 7.70
CA PRO A 412 -16.90 9.87 7.54
C PRO A 412 -16.65 8.67 8.47
N VAL A 413 -15.37 8.35 8.74
CA VAL A 413 -14.97 7.24 9.60
C VAL A 413 -15.42 7.49 11.04
N GLY A 414 -15.21 8.70 11.59
CA GLY A 414 -15.66 9.03 12.95
C GLY A 414 -17.16 8.85 13.14
N THR A 415 -17.96 9.20 12.13
CA THR A 415 -19.42 9.00 12.16
C THR A 415 -19.80 7.52 12.15
N GLU A 416 -19.14 6.71 11.33
CA GLU A 416 -19.37 5.26 11.28
C GLU A 416 -18.90 4.57 12.58
N VAL A 417 -17.79 5.00 13.16
CA VAL A 417 -17.27 4.52 14.46
C VAL A 417 -18.28 4.79 15.57
N ALA A 418 -18.81 6.01 15.68
CA ALA A 418 -19.81 6.34 16.69
C ALA A 418 -21.06 5.45 16.57
N ARG A 419 -21.53 5.22 15.34
CA ARG A 419 -22.66 4.33 15.06
C ARG A 419 -22.36 2.87 15.42
N ALA A 420 -21.20 2.36 15.02
CA ALA A 420 -20.75 1.01 15.33
C ALA A 420 -20.64 0.80 16.84
N ARG A 421 -20.05 1.76 17.56
CA ARG A 421 -19.92 1.75 19.01
C ARG A 421 -21.27 1.62 19.69
N ALA A 422 -22.26 2.42 19.29
CA ALA A 422 -23.60 2.35 19.85
C ALA A 422 -24.27 0.97 19.66
N VAL A 423 -24.15 0.38 18.47
CA VAL A 423 -24.70 -0.96 18.19
C VAL A 423 -23.96 -2.05 18.96
N ALA A 424 -22.64 -1.96 19.04
CA ALA A 424 -21.78 -2.92 19.72
C ALA A 424 -22.08 -3.00 21.23
N TYR A 425 -22.13 -1.84 21.91
CA TYR A 425 -22.42 -1.81 23.35
C TYR A 425 -23.88 -2.13 23.66
N ARG A 426 -24.83 -1.89 22.73
CA ARG A 426 -26.21 -2.36 22.88
C ARG A 426 -26.27 -3.89 22.82
N ALA A 427 -25.61 -4.51 21.85
CA ALA A 427 -25.51 -5.97 21.78
C ALA A 427 -24.79 -6.58 23.00
N ALA A 428 -23.78 -5.89 23.53
CA ALA A 428 -23.09 -6.29 24.76
C ALA A 428 -24.04 -6.27 25.97
N LEU A 429 -24.86 -5.23 26.11
CA LEU A 429 -25.88 -5.09 27.16
C LEU A 429 -26.96 -6.17 27.05
N ASP A 430 -27.52 -6.37 25.86
CA ASP A 430 -28.56 -7.38 25.60
C ASP A 430 -28.07 -8.79 25.96
N ALA A 431 -26.78 -9.08 25.74
CA ALA A 431 -26.17 -10.37 26.05
C ALA A 431 -26.12 -10.69 27.55
N ILE A 432 -26.08 -9.68 28.42
CA ILE A 432 -26.00 -9.81 29.89
C ILE A 432 -27.29 -9.36 30.61
N GLU A 433 -28.32 -8.93 29.88
CA GLU A 433 -29.55 -8.36 30.44
C GLU A 433 -30.28 -9.31 31.40
N SER A 434 -30.30 -10.61 31.07
CA SER A 434 -31.01 -11.62 31.85
C SER A 434 -30.26 -12.11 33.09
N ASP A 435 -29.04 -11.63 33.33
CA ASP A 435 -28.21 -12.08 34.46
C ASP A 435 -28.44 -11.18 35.70
N PRO A 436 -28.97 -11.74 36.81
CA PRO A 436 -29.30 -10.98 38.01
C PRO A 436 -28.10 -10.78 38.96
N SER A 437 -26.89 -11.23 38.60
CA SER A 437 -25.69 -11.07 39.43
C SER A 437 -25.33 -9.59 39.65
N GLU A 438 -24.69 -9.29 40.79
CA GLU A 438 -24.18 -7.94 41.08
C GLU A 438 -23.07 -7.55 40.08
N GLU A 439 -22.28 -8.51 39.63
CA GLU A 439 -21.26 -8.36 38.61
C GLU A 439 -21.88 -7.90 37.26
N ALA A 440 -22.98 -8.53 36.84
CA ALA A 440 -23.73 -8.10 35.65
C ALA A 440 -24.32 -6.69 35.81
N GLU A 441 -24.75 -6.31 37.01
CA GLU A 441 -25.27 -4.97 37.29
C GLU A 441 -24.22 -3.87 37.13
N ILE A 442 -23.01 -4.11 37.65
CA ILE A 442 -21.87 -3.19 37.49
C ILE A 442 -21.50 -3.04 36.01
N LEU A 443 -21.39 -4.15 35.28
CA LEU A 443 -21.14 -4.17 33.83
C LEU A 443 -22.23 -3.44 33.03
N ARG A 444 -23.51 -3.61 33.40
CA ARG A 444 -24.64 -2.90 32.78
C ARG A 444 -24.53 -1.38 32.96
N LEU A 445 -24.11 -0.92 34.15
CA LEU A 445 -23.90 0.51 34.41
C LEU A 445 -22.73 1.06 33.58
N GLU A 446 -21.61 0.33 33.52
CA GLU A 446 -20.43 0.69 32.71
C GLU A 446 -20.81 0.82 31.22
N TYR A 447 -21.43 -0.20 30.63
CA TYR A 447 -21.81 -0.17 29.22
C TYR A 447 -22.91 0.84 28.89
N ARG A 448 -23.85 1.11 29.81
CA ARG A 448 -24.83 2.21 29.63
C ARG A 448 -24.16 3.58 29.62
N ALA A 449 -23.16 3.80 30.47
CA ALA A 449 -22.41 5.06 30.47
C ALA A 449 -21.65 5.24 29.14
N ILE A 450 -20.99 4.19 28.64
CA ILE A 450 -20.30 4.22 27.36
C ILE A 450 -21.28 4.43 26.20
N LEU A 451 -22.44 3.75 26.20
CA LEU A 451 -23.48 3.91 25.19
C LEU A 451 -24.00 5.36 25.16
N MET A 452 -24.31 5.94 26.33
CA MET A 452 -24.78 7.32 26.42
C MET A 452 -23.74 8.29 25.86
N GLN A 453 -22.46 8.07 26.15
CA GLN A 453 -21.37 8.89 25.62
C GLN A 453 -21.21 8.71 24.11
N ALA A 454 -21.30 7.48 23.58
CA ALA A 454 -21.26 7.22 22.14
C ALA A 454 -22.44 7.87 21.38
N GLU A 455 -23.61 7.95 22.01
CA GLU A 455 -24.80 8.60 21.44
C GLU A 455 -24.74 10.14 21.51
N THR A 456 -23.96 10.72 22.44
CA THR A 456 -23.88 12.18 22.64
C THR A 456 -22.58 12.83 22.14
N ASP A 457 -21.46 12.11 22.09
CA ASP A 457 -20.16 12.61 21.63
C ASP A 457 -19.43 11.57 20.75
N PRO A 458 -19.31 11.80 19.43
CA PRO A 458 -18.57 10.93 18.51
C PRO A 458 -17.08 10.74 18.86
N ASN A 459 -16.48 11.69 19.59
CA ASN A 459 -15.06 11.70 19.94
C ASN A 459 -14.78 11.26 21.38
N GLY A 460 -15.79 10.82 22.14
CA GLY A 460 -15.64 10.40 23.53
C GLY A 460 -14.75 9.16 23.66
N GLY A 461 -13.58 9.32 24.30
CA GLY A 461 -12.67 8.24 24.65
C GLY A 461 -13.18 7.36 25.80
N ILE A 462 -12.75 6.11 25.82
CA ILE A 462 -13.16 5.07 26.79
C ILE A 462 -12.49 5.26 28.15
N ALA A 463 -13.25 5.07 29.22
CA ALA A 463 -12.76 4.91 30.58
C ALA A 463 -12.21 3.48 30.78
N ASN A 464 -10.96 3.38 31.20
CA ASN A 464 -10.31 2.12 31.61
C ASN A 464 -10.95 1.61 32.90
N GLY A 465 -11.74 0.54 32.83
CA GLY A 465 -12.24 -0.18 33.99
C GLY A 465 -11.36 -1.39 34.33
N GLU A 466 -10.47 -1.24 35.31
CA GLU A 466 -9.66 -2.29 35.95
C GLU A 466 -10.52 -3.22 36.84
N LEU A 467 -11.52 -3.89 36.28
CA LEU A 467 -12.30 -4.92 36.99
C LEU A 467 -11.86 -6.33 36.55
N PRO A 468 -11.80 -7.32 37.47
CA PRO A 468 -11.33 -8.66 37.15
C PRO A 468 -12.15 -9.35 36.05
N ALA A 469 -11.45 -10.19 35.29
CA ALA A 469 -11.97 -11.07 34.25
C ALA A 469 -13.16 -11.96 34.71
N ASP A 470 -14.33 -11.77 34.09
CA ASP A 470 -15.52 -12.60 34.32
C ASP A 470 -16.01 -13.25 33.00
N PRO A 471 -16.42 -14.53 32.95
CA PRO A 471 -17.14 -15.12 31.82
C PRO A 471 -18.27 -14.24 31.24
N LEU A 472 -18.93 -13.41 32.05
CA LEU A 472 -19.93 -12.45 31.59
C LEU A 472 -19.37 -11.38 30.65
N ARG A 473 -18.18 -10.84 30.96
CA ARG A 473 -17.50 -9.84 30.13
C ARG A 473 -17.09 -10.44 28.78
N ARG A 474 -16.61 -11.68 28.76
CA ARG A 474 -16.29 -12.40 27.51
C ARG A 474 -17.52 -12.58 26.63
N ARG A 475 -18.65 -13.00 27.21
CA ARG A 475 -19.91 -13.17 26.49
C ARG A 475 -20.42 -11.84 25.90
N ALA A 476 -20.30 -10.74 26.65
CA ALA A 476 -20.67 -9.41 26.17
C ALA A 476 -19.76 -8.94 25.02
N ILE A 477 -18.45 -9.12 25.13
CA ILE A 477 -17.48 -8.77 24.08
C ILE A 477 -17.70 -9.61 22.82
N GLU A 478 -18.01 -10.90 22.96
CA GLU A 478 -18.31 -11.78 21.81
C GLU A 478 -19.58 -11.33 21.08
N ALA A 479 -20.63 -10.93 21.82
CA ALA A 479 -21.85 -10.37 21.23
C ALA A 479 -21.60 -9.03 20.52
N ALA A 480 -20.83 -8.14 21.15
CA ALA A 480 -20.39 -6.88 20.54
C ALA A 480 -19.61 -7.13 19.24
N ARG A 481 -18.64 -8.06 19.27
CA ARG A 481 -17.83 -8.45 18.12
C ARG A 481 -18.71 -8.97 16.98
N LYS A 482 -19.64 -9.88 17.27
CA LYS A 482 -20.57 -10.40 16.26
C LYS A 482 -21.37 -9.27 15.59
N SER A 483 -21.87 -8.32 16.38
CA SER A 483 -22.66 -7.20 15.84
C SER A 483 -21.85 -6.29 14.90
N ILE A 484 -20.58 -5.97 15.21
CA ILE A 484 -19.74 -5.16 14.32
C ILE A 484 -19.37 -5.92 13.04
N PHE A 485 -19.23 -7.25 13.12
CA PHE A 485 -19.05 -8.11 11.95
C PHE A 485 -20.27 -8.07 11.04
N ASP A 486 -21.47 -8.13 11.61
CA ASP A 486 -22.72 -8.05 10.85
C ASP A 486 -22.88 -6.66 10.19
N LEU A 487 -22.51 -5.58 10.89
CA LEU A 487 -22.49 -4.22 10.31
C LEU A 487 -21.48 -4.07 9.16
N ARG A 488 -20.30 -4.68 9.27
CA ARG A 488 -19.29 -4.72 8.21
C ARG A 488 -19.77 -5.57 7.02
N ALA A 489 -20.37 -6.73 7.29
CA ALA A 489 -20.87 -7.64 6.26
C ALA A 489 -22.05 -7.07 5.47
N THR A 490 -22.89 -6.26 6.13
CA THR A 490 -23.99 -5.51 5.50
C THR A 490 -23.54 -4.16 4.93
N GLU A 491 -22.25 -3.84 5.00
CA GLU A 491 -21.64 -2.61 4.48
C GLU A 491 -22.26 -1.32 5.07
N VAL A 492 -22.80 -1.39 6.29
CA VAL A 492 -23.28 -0.22 7.04
C VAL A 492 -22.11 0.62 7.55
N ILE A 493 -20.99 -0.05 7.86
CA ILE A 493 -19.72 0.57 8.25
C ILE A 493 -18.60 0.09 7.31
N GLY A 494 -17.62 0.95 7.07
CA GLY A 494 -16.40 0.65 6.33
C GLY A 494 -15.38 -0.12 7.17
N ASP A 495 -14.33 -0.60 6.49
CA ASP A 495 -13.29 -1.42 7.13
C ASP A 495 -12.44 -0.60 8.13
N ASP A 496 -12.16 0.68 7.87
CA ASP A 496 -11.44 1.57 8.80
C ASP A 496 -12.19 1.79 10.12
N ALA A 497 -13.51 1.98 10.05
CA ALA A 497 -14.36 2.12 11.23
C ALA A 497 -14.44 0.80 12.01
N PHE A 498 -14.54 -0.32 11.28
CA PHE A 498 -14.52 -1.66 11.86
C PHE A 498 -13.21 -1.93 12.63
N HIS A 499 -12.04 -1.69 12.03
CA HIS A 499 -10.74 -1.95 12.67
C HIS A 499 -10.52 -1.12 13.94
N ARG A 500 -10.97 0.15 13.97
CA ARG A 500 -10.90 0.98 15.18
C ARG A 500 -11.72 0.39 16.34
N ILE A 501 -12.96 -0.03 16.07
CA ILE A 501 -13.81 -0.65 17.11
C ILE A 501 -13.29 -2.04 17.47
N GLU A 502 -12.76 -2.79 16.52
CA GLU A 502 -12.15 -4.09 16.76
C GLU A 502 -10.94 -3.98 17.70
N GLU A 503 -10.09 -2.97 17.51
CA GLU A 503 -8.97 -2.68 18.42
C GLU A 503 -9.46 -2.29 19.82
N GLU A 504 -10.54 -1.50 19.92
CA GLU A 504 -11.18 -1.18 21.21
C GLU A 504 -11.65 -2.46 21.94
N LEU A 505 -12.32 -3.36 21.22
CA LEU A 505 -12.79 -4.63 21.77
C LEU A 505 -11.64 -5.58 22.13
N ASP A 506 -10.54 -5.57 21.38
CA ASP A 506 -9.37 -6.40 21.67
C ASP A 506 -8.66 -5.97 22.95
N ARG A 507 -8.53 -4.66 23.16
CA ARG A 507 -7.99 -4.13 24.42
C ARG A 507 -8.90 -4.53 25.60
N ALA A 508 -10.21 -4.47 25.40
CA ALA A 508 -11.18 -4.94 26.40
C ALA A 508 -11.05 -6.46 26.67
N GLU A 509 -10.89 -7.29 25.63
CA GLU A 509 -10.69 -8.74 25.76
C GLU A 509 -9.41 -9.08 26.53
N LEU A 510 -8.30 -8.39 26.22
CA LEU A 510 -7.02 -8.59 26.91
C LEU A 510 -7.09 -8.17 28.38
N SER A 511 -7.80 -7.07 28.71
CA SER A 511 -8.03 -6.68 30.10
C SER A 511 -8.88 -7.71 30.87
N ALA A 512 -9.77 -8.40 30.17
CA ALA A 512 -10.64 -9.45 30.70
C ALA A 512 -10.00 -10.86 30.65
N GLY A 513 -8.74 -10.97 30.23
CA GLY A 513 -8.04 -12.24 30.00
C GLY A 513 -7.03 -12.63 31.07
N GLY A 514 -6.90 -11.83 32.14
CA GLY A 514 -5.89 -11.95 33.20
C GLY A 514 -5.64 -13.36 33.69
#